data_AF-A0A6C1NHS2-F1
#
_entry.id   AF-A0A6C1NHS2-F1
#
_cell.length_a   1.000
_cell.length_b   1.000
_cell.length_c   1.000
_cell.angle_alpha   90.00
_cell.angle_beta   90.00
_cell.angle_gamma   90.00
#
_symmetry.space_group_name_H-M   'P 1'
#
loop_
_entity.id
_entity.type
_entity.pdbx_description
1 polymer ?
#
loop_
_entity_poly.entity_id
_entity_poly.type
_entity_poly.pdbx_seq_one_letter_code
_entity_poly.pdbx_strand_id
1 'polypeptide(L)'
;MPTALRPALLVLALAACGSAPPSGGEDPSERIGDPLELALDYSRDRAGNALLVWVDGELVLEWYAPGRQPSDPHILASGTKTLVGVMALAAVEDGLLELDDPVALHLPEWAGDSPRARVTIRQLLNFTSGLDGTPGRALDFEEAVGQALVHPPGEGFRYANAGFEVFGAVLRERLEGEDPVDWFEGRVLHPLGARVGDWSRTRGDPHLGGGASLTPRDWLAFGRLLLQDGVWEGEEVLDGARLQLLLKPSEAAPAYGLGTWLNFPVPEGHPFLDASVVALQADGPEGLIWSDGPSDLFMAAGLFNQRLYIVPSRGLVAVRMGGPDQSWDDAEFLARLLEGQELEAARPPREVTDEQVELLANLRLQQVGRELELTLEQEEALRPLFRQQMEGLMELSRLQGLGPLRRAAALRRLAREGEEVDAAIEAELTADQVEAYRAFRARERADFRGRGPGLGGR
;
A
#
# COMPACT_ATOMS: atom_id res chain seq x y z
N MET A 1 9.65 80.81 23.40
CA MET A 1 11.12 80.93 23.35
C MET A 1 11.62 81.33 24.74
N PRO A 2 12.85 81.00 25.15
CA PRO A 2 13.84 80.07 24.58
C PRO A 2 13.95 78.78 25.46
N THR A 3 14.77 77.74 25.24
CA THR A 3 15.65 77.34 24.12
C THR A 3 15.71 75.80 24.02
N ALA A 4 16.44 75.29 23.03
CA ALA A 4 16.79 73.89 22.79
C ALA A 4 17.92 73.33 23.69
N LEU A 5 17.98 72.00 23.88
CA LEU A 5 19.08 71.12 23.40
C LEU A 5 18.86 69.64 23.76
N ARG A 6 19.21 68.74 22.83
CA ARG A 6 19.36 67.27 22.93
C ARG A 6 20.88 66.95 22.91
N PRO A 7 21.35 65.69 23.10
CA PRO A 7 20.85 64.56 23.89
C PRO A 7 22.00 63.90 24.72
N ALA A 8 21.78 62.65 25.18
CA ALA A 8 22.75 61.53 25.21
C ALA A 8 23.22 60.93 26.57
N LEU A 9 23.11 59.59 26.60
CA LEU A 9 23.98 58.58 27.23
C LEU A 9 24.01 58.33 28.75
N LEU A 10 24.46 57.09 29.03
CA LEU A 10 24.97 56.52 30.27
C LEU A 10 23.96 56.10 31.38
N VAL A 11 23.42 54.89 31.22
CA VAL A 11 23.10 54.04 32.38
C VAL A 11 24.36 53.23 32.71
N LEU A 12 24.93 53.47 33.89
CA LEU A 12 26.09 52.73 34.39
C LEU A 12 25.65 51.41 35.04
N ALA A 13 26.50 50.40 34.95
CA ALA A 13 26.22 49.07 35.47
C ALA A 13 26.27 48.97 37.00
N LEU A 14 25.55 47.98 37.53
CA LEU A 14 25.94 47.26 38.75
C LEU A 14 25.85 45.76 38.46
N ALA A 15 27.00 45.08 38.51
CA ALA A 15 27.10 43.63 38.37
C ALA A 15 27.45 43.02 39.74
N ALA A 16 26.74 41.97 40.14
CA ALA A 16 27.15 41.08 41.22
C ALA A 16 26.54 39.68 41.04
N CYS A 17 27.39 38.76 40.58
CA CYS A 17 27.45 37.34 40.89
C CYS A 17 26.15 36.54 41.19
N GLY A 18 25.88 35.57 40.31
CA GLY A 18 26.24 34.20 40.70
C GLY A 18 25.16 33.25 41.21
N SER A 19 24.17 32.93 40.37
CA SER A 19 23.60 31.58 40.32
C SER A 19 23.19 31.29 38.87
N ALA A 20 23.73 30.23 38.27
CA ALA A 20 23.23 29.79 36.97
C ALA A 20 21.75 29.39 37.13
N PRO A 21 20.83 29.83 36.26
CA PRO A 21 19.53 29.20 36.20
C PRO A 21 19.73 27.71 35.87
N PRO A 22 18.84 26.81 36.34
CA PRO A 22 18.85 25.45 35.83
C PRO A 22 18.78 25.52 34.30
N SER A 23 19.65 24.79 33.61
CA SER A 23 19.52 24.56 32.18
C SER A 23 18.11 24.06 31.94
N GLY A 24 17.30 24.83 31.19
CA GLY A 24 15.95 24.44 30.86
C GLY A 24 16.00 23.08 30.19
N GLY A 25 15.47 22.05 30.86
CA GLY A 25 14.94 20.92 30.13
C GLY A 25 13.80 21.49 29.29
N GLU A 26 13.92 21.38 27.98
CA GLU A 26 12.79 21.64 27.08
C GLU A 26 11.63 20.74 27.53
N ASP A 27 10.44 21.31 27.67
CA ASP A 27 9.24 20.55 27.95
C ASP A 27 8.99 19.62 26.74
N PRO A 28 8.87 18.28 26.92
CA PRO A 28 8.66 17.37 25.79
C PRO A 28 7.40 17.67 24.98
N SER A 29 6.48 18.49 25.51
CA SER A 29 5.25 18.89 24.81
C SER A 29 5.41 20.03 23.80
N GLU A 30 6.56 20.72 23.70
CA GLU A 30 6.78 21.85 22.78
C GLU A 30 7.60 21.53 21.53
N ARG A 31 7.19 20.51 20.75
CA ARG A 31 7.43 20.45 19.30
C ARG A 31 6.24 19.89 18.52
N ILE A 32 5.15 20.65 18.49
CA ILE A 32 4.16 20.52 17.42
C ILE A 32 4.81 21.08 16.15
N GLY A 33 5.33 20.19 15.31
CA GLY A 33 5.74 20.55 13.95
C GLY A 33 4.53 20.81 13.06
N ASP A 34 4.73 21.38 11.87
CA ASP A 34 3.68 21.38 10.86
C ASP A 34 3.31 19.91 10.55
N PRO A 35 2.04 19.48 10.72
CA PRO A 35 1.63 18.10 10.44
C PRO A 35 1.99 17.63 9.03
N LEU A 36 1.98 18.53 8.04
CA LEU A 36 2.35 18.23 6.67
C LEU A 36 3.87 18.01 6.53
N GLU A 37 4.70 18.80 7.21
CA GLU A 37 6.16 18.60 7.22
C GLU A 37 6.53 17.29 7.96
N LEU A 38 5.92 17.03 9.12
CA LEU A 38 6.16 15.80 9.89
C LEU A 38 5.79 14.53 9.12
N ALA A 39 4.63 14.53 8.45
CA ALA A 39 4.17 13.41 7.62
C ALA A 39 5.05 13.23 6.37
N LEU A 40 5.52 14.34 5.78
CA LEU A 40 6.37 14.35 4.60
C LEU A 40 7.77 13.81 4.88
N ASP A 41 8.42 14.27 5.96
CA ASP A 41 9.75 13.80 6.34
C ASP A 41 9.70 12.34 6.80
N TYR A 42 8.66 11.93 7.53
CA TYR A 42 8.41 10.52 7.84
C TYR A 42 8.28 9.65 6.57
N SER A 43 7.56 10.15 5.54
CA SER A 43 7.42 9.47 4.25
C SER A 43 8.74 9.36 3.49
N ARG A 44 9.53 10.44 3.44
CA ARG A 44 10.85 10.50 2.79
C ARG A 44 11.83 9.50 3.40
N ASP A 45 11.95 9.49 4.73
CA ASP A 45 12.88 8.63 5.46
C ASP A 45 12.58 7.14 5.26
N ARG A 46 11.33 6.80 4.91
CA ARG A 46 10.83 5.43 4.76
C ARG A 46 10.50 5.03 3.32
N ALA A 47 11.36 5.42 2.39
CA ALA A 47 11.25 5.07 0.97
C ALA A 47 10.05 5.70 0.20
N GLY A 48 9.57 6.88 0.58
CA GLY A 48 8.53 7.59 -0.17
C GLY A 48 9.00 7.95 -1.59
N ASN A 49 8.23 7.57 -2.60
CA ASN A 49 8.39 7.97 -4.01
C ASN A 49 7.52 9.19 -4.36
N ALA A 50 6.33 9.30 -3.74
CA ALA A 50 5.46 10.47 -3.83
C ALA A 50 4.58 10.56 -2.57
N LEU A 51 4.18 11.78 -2.20
CA LEU A 51 3.17 12.05 -1.18
C LEU A 51 2.29 13.23 -1.62
N LEU A 52 0.99 12.98 -1.75
CA LEU A 52 -0.04 14.00 -2.00
C LEU A 52 -1.03 13.98 -0.83
N VAL A 53 -1.45 15.15 -0.36
CA VAL A 53 -2.49 15.30 0.67
C VAL A 53 -3.52 16.33 0.20
N TRP A 54 -4.78 15.91 0.19
CA TRP A 54 -5.94 16.72 -0.11
C TRP A 54 -6.80 16.86 1.15
N VAL A 55 -7.24 18.08 1.46
CA VAL A 55 -8.11 18.38 2.62
C VAL A 55 -9.16 19.40 2.18
N ASP A 56 -10.43 19.15 2.50
CA ASP A 56 -11.56 20.09 2.37
C ASP A 56 -11.71 20.82 1.01
N GLY A 57 -11.21 20.21 -0.07
CA GLY A 57 -11.28 20.75 -1.43
C GLY A 57 -9.97 21.33 -1.98
N GLU A 58 -8.86 21.26 -1.24
CA GLU A 58 -7.56 21.78 -1.65
C GLU A 58 -6.44 20.73 -1.59
N LEU A 59 -5.52 20.76 -2.56
CA LEU A 59 -4.28 19.97 -2.56
C LEU A 59 -3.23 20.69 -1.69
N VAL A 60 -3.22 20.39 -0.39
CA VAL A 60 -2.39 21.09 0.61
C VAL A 60 -0.93 20.62 0.59
N LEU A 61 -0.64 19.41 0.10
CA LEU A 61 0.71 18.91 -0.12
C LEU A 61 0.80 18.13 -1.43
N GLU A 62 1.86 18.38 -2.20
CA GLU A 62 2.26 17.57 -3.35
C GLU A 62 3.79 17.47 -3.41
N TRP A 63 4.32 16.25 -3.29
CA TRP A 63 5.74 15.97 -3.31
C TRP A 63 6.09 14.70 -4.08
N TYR A 64 7.25 14.73 -4.75
CA TYR A 64 7.82 13.64 -5.52
C TYR A 64 9.30 13.47 -5.17
N ALA A 65 9.77 12.21 -5.12
CA ALA A 65 11.17 11.90 -4.91
C ALA A 65 12.05 12.37 -6.08
N PRO A 66 13.34 12.67 -5.86
CA PRO A 66 14.26 13.06 -6.93
C PRO A 66 14.27 12.05 -8.08
N GLY A 67 13.99 12.53 -9.30
CA GLY A 67 13.90 11.68 -10.49
C GLY A 67 12.51 11.15 -10.82
N ARG A 68 11.51 11.34 -9.94
CA ARG A 68 10.09 11.07 -10.23
C ARG A 68 9.40 12.30 -10.82
N GLN A 69 8.39 12.08 -11.67
CA GLN A 69 7.51 13.10 -12.23
C GLN A 69 6.05 12.87 -11.81
N PRO A 70 5.20 13.92 -11.84
CA PRO A 70 3.76 13.80 -11.61
C PRO A 70 3.05 12.81 -12.54
N SER A 71 3.59 12.61 -13.74
CA SER A 71 3.08 11.71 -14.77
C SER A 71 3.56 10.27 -14.67
N ASP A 72 4.43 9.92 -13.71
CA ASP A 72 4.99 8.57 -13.60
C ASP A 72 3.96 7.62 -12.97
N PRO A 73 3.43 6.62 -13.69
CA PRO A 73 2.57 5.62 -13.10
C PRO A 73 3.38 4.75 -12.12
N HIS A 74 2.77 4.42 -10.99
CA HIS A 74 3.34 3.55 -9.96
C HIS A 74 2.41 2.37 -9.73
N ILE A 75 2.99 1.17 -9.70
CA ILE A 75 2.28 -0.07 -9.39
C ILE A 75 1.67 0.01 -7.99
N LEU A 76 0.34 -0.09 -7.91
CA LEU A 76 -0.40 -0.05 -6.65
C LEU A 76 -0.26 -1.34 -5.83
N ALA A 77 0.18 -2.43 -6.47
CA ALA A 77 0.12 -3.78 -5.92
C ALA A 77 -1.30 -4.02 -5.37
N SER A 78 -1.44 -4.59 -4.17
CA SER A 78 -2.74 -4.80 -3.52
C SER A 78 -3.61 -3.56 -3.30
N GLY A 79 -3.10 -2.33 -3.47
CA GLY A 79 -3.95 -1.12 -3.55
C GLY A 79 -4.95 -1.16 -4.71
N THR A 80 -4.68 -1.99 -5.73
CA THR A 80 -5.61 -2.33 -6.83
C THR A 80 -6.95 -2.87 -6.31
N LYS A 81 -6.97 -3.60 -5.19
CA LYS A 81 -8.18 -4.31 -4.73
C LYS A 81 -9.33 -3.36 -4.40
N THR A 82 -9.05 -2.14 -3.96
CA THR A 82 -10.09 -1.13 -3.71
C THR A 82 -10.69 -0.60 -5.01
N LEU A 83 -9.90 -0.47 -6.09
CA LEU A 83 -10.43 -0.16 -7.42
C LEU A 83 -11.36 -1.28 -7.90
N VAL A 84 -11.00 -2.55 -7.66
CA VAL A 84 -11.85 -3.70 -8.02
C VAL A 84 -13.10 -3.83 -7.14
N GLY A 85 -13.04 -3.41 -5.88
CA GLY A 85 -14.22 -3.23 -5.04
C GLY A 85 -15.21 -2.22 -5.65
N VAL A 86 -14.71 -1.09 -6.16
CA VAL A 86 -15.52 -0.09 -6.88
C VAL A 86 -16.00 -0.60 -8.24
N MET A 87 -15.17 -1.35 -8.98
CA MET A 87 -15.53 -2.02 -10.24
C MET A 87 -16.75 -2.95 -10.05
N ALA A 88 -16.79 -3.72 -8.96
CA ALA A 88 -17.92 -4.56 -8.62
C ALA A 88 -19.19 -3.76 -8.28
N LEU A 89 -19.06 -2.62 -7.60
CA LEU A 89 -20.19 -1.75 -7.28
C LEU A 89 -20.76 -1.04 -8.51
N ALA A 90 -19.89 -0.63 -9.45
CA ALA A 90 -20.30 -0.14 -10.77
C ALA A 90 -21.04 -1.24 -11.56
N ALA A 91 -20.57 -2.50 -11.51
CA ALA A 91 -21.22 -3.61 -12.20
C ALA A 91 -22.61 -3.94 -11.60
N VAL A 92 -22.79 -3.72 -10.29
CA VAL A 92 -24.09 -3.82 -9.61
C VAL A 92 -25.03 -2.68 -10.00
N GLU A 93 -24.50 -1.46 -10.14
CA GLU A 93 -25.26 -0.29 -10.58
C GLU A 93 -25.77 -0.43 -12.01
N ASP A 94 -24.91 -0.92 -12.91
CA ASP A 94 -25.21 -1.15 -14.32
C ASP A 94 -26.05 -2.43 -14.54
N GLY A 95 -26.39 -3.17 -13.47
CA GLY A 95 -27.28 -4.34 -13.51
C GLY A 95 -26.64 -5.61 -14.08
N LEU A 96 -25.31 -5.67 -14.12
CA LEU A 96 -24.56 -6.83 -14.64
C LEU A 96 -24.63 -8.03 -13.67
N LEU A 97 -24.59 -7.78 -12.36
CA LEU A 97 -24.58 -8.79 -11.29
C LEU A 97 -25.10 -8.21 -9.95
N GLU A 98 -25.43 -9.06 -8.98
CA GLU A 98 -25.60 -8.66 -7.58
C GLU A 98 -24.42 -9.14 -6.72
N LEU A 99 -24.09 -8.41 -5.65
CA LEU A 99 -23.00 -8.82 -4.75
C LEU A 99 -23.27 -10.16 -4.05
N ASP A 100 -24.53 -10.47 -3.77
CA ASP A 100 -24.93 -11.70 -3.09
C ASP A 100 -25.34 -12.82 -4.07
N ASP A 101 -25.15 -12.62 -5.38
CA ASP A 101 -25.24 -13.68 -6.37
C ASP A 101 -24.22 -14.79 -6.06
N PRO A 102 -24.62 -16.06 -6.07
CA PRO A 102 -23.70 -17.17 -6.19
C PRO A 102 -22.91 -17.07 -7.50
N VAL A 103 -21.59 -17.26 -7.44
CA VAL A 103 -20.70 -17.31 -8.61
C VAL A 103 -21.20 -18.33 -9.66
N ALA A 104 -21.82 -19.42 -9.20
CA ALA A 104 -22.42 -20.45 -10.04
C ALA A 104 -23.60 -19.99 -10.93
N LEU A 105 -24.16 -18.79 -10.71
CA LEU A 105 -25.12 -18.17 -11.64
C LEU A 105 -24.44 -17.62 -12.90
N HIS A 106 -23.18 -17.21 -12.77
CA HIS A 106 -22.39 -16.54 -13.80
C HIS A 106 -21.37 -17.50 -14.44
N LEU A 107 -20.84 -18.46 -13.66
CA LEU A 107 -19.89 -19.49 -14.10
C LEU A 107 -20.50 -20.89 -13.84
N PRO A 108 -21.20 -21.50 -14.83
CA PRO A 108 -21.92 -22.76 -14.66
C PRO A 108 -21.07 -23.95 -14.19
N GLU A 109 -19.75 -23.92 -14.41
CA GLU A 109 -18.78 -24.89 -13.92
C GLU A 109 -18.64 -24.93 -12.39
N TRP A 110 -19.14 -23.91 -11.68
CA TRP A 110 -19.23 -23.87 -10.22
C TRP A 110 -20.54 -24.41 -9.67
N ALA A 111 -21.51 -24.77 -10.52
CA ALA A 111 -22.79 -25.32 -10.10
C ALA A 111 -22.70 -26.79 -9.60
N GLY A 112 -23.74 -27.23 -8.90
CA GLY A 112 -23.88 -28.61 -8.39
C GLY A 112 -23.75 -28.72 -6.86
N ASP A 113 -23.75 -29.95 -6.36
CA ASP A 113 -23.88 -30.28 -4.93
C ASP A 113 -22.55 -30.15 -4.16
N SER A 114 -21.92 -28.98 -4.20
CA SER A 114 -20.70 -28.68 -3.44
C SER A 114 -20.76 -27.33 -2.73
N PRO A 115 -19.94 -27.09 -1.67
CA PRO A 115 -19.89 -25.78 -1.02
C PRO A 115 -19.52 -24.63 -1.97
N ARG A 116 -18.78 -24.90 -3.05
CA ARG A 116 -18.37 -23.93 -4.07
C ARG A 116 -19.56 -23.26 -4.77
N ALA A 117 -20.65 -23.99 -4.99
CA ALA A 117 -21.87 -23.46 -5.60
C ALA A 117 -22.58 -22.38 -4.76
N ARG A 118 -22.16 -22.16 -3.52
CA ARG A 118 -22.71 -21.16 -2.59
C ARG A 118 -21.78 -19.96 -2.35
N VAL A 119 -20.59 -19.94 -2.97
CA VAL A 119 -19.69 -18.78 -2.90
C VAL A 119 -20.34 -17.61 -3.61
N THR A 120 -20.43 -16.44 -2.98
CA THR A 120 -20.99 -15.23 -3.59
C THR A 120 -19.91 -14.26 -4.08
N ILE A 121 -20.29 -13.32 -4.96
CA ILE A 121 -19.40 -12.24 -5.43
C ILE A 121 -18.82 -11.44 -4.26
N ARG A 122 -19.63 -11.12 -3.24
CA ARG A 122 -19.22 -10.48 -2.00
C ARG A 122 -18.12 -11.27 -1.29
N GLN A 123 -18.27 -12.59 -1.21
CA GLN A 123 -17.32 -13.47 -0.54
C GLN A 123 -15.98 -13.58 -1.28
N LEU A 124 -15.97 -13.42 -2.61
CA LEU A 124 -14.73 -13.31 -3.39
C LEU A 124 -13.93 -12.06 -3.01
N LEU A 125 -14.61 -10.90 -2.93
CA LEU A 125 -13.99 -9.58 -2.80
C LEU A 125 -13.67 -9.15 -1.36
N ASN A 126 -14.27 -9.80 -0.36
CA ASN A 126 -13.94 -9.61 1.06
C ASN A 126 -13.08 -10.74 1.65
N PHE A 127 -12.54 -11.63 0.81
CA PHE A 127 -11.72 -12.80 1.18
C PHE A 127 -12.39 -13.87 2.06
N THR A 128 -13.72 -13.96 2.07
CA THR A 128 -14.46 -15.00 2.83
C THR A 128 -14.94 -16.18 1.99
N SER A 129 -14.56 -16.28 0.72
CA SER A 129 -14.95 -17.36 -0.22
C SER A 129 -14.46 -18.76 0.18
N GLY A 130 -13.36 -18.85 0.92
CA GLY A 130 -12.70 -20.12 1.23
C GLY A 130 -11.88 -20.72 0.10
N LEU A 131 -11.69 -19.99 -1.00
CA LEU A 131 -10.74 -20.36 -2.06
C LEU A 131 -9.32 -20.45 -1.51
N ASP A 132 -8.61 -21.49 -1.92
CA ASP A 132 -7.16 -21.57 -1.75
C ASP A 132 -6.44 -20.53 -2.63
N GLY A 133 -5.18 -20.33 -2.33
CA GLY A 133 -4.30 -19.45 -3.07
C GLY A 133 -3.22 -18.88 -2.17
N THR A 134 -2.10 -18.53 -2.80
CA THR A 134 -1.02 -17.75 -2.18
C THR A 134 -1.34 -16.27 -2.36
N PRO A 135 -1.19 -15.41 -1.33
CA PRO A 135 -1.14 -13.97 -1.54
C PRO A 135 -0.15 -13.61 -2.66
N GLY A 136 -0.41 -12.53 -3.40
CA GLY A 136 0.53 -12.01 -4.40
C GLY A 136 0.77 -12.89 -5.65
N ARG A 137 0.44 -14.19 -5.67
CA ARG A 137 0.49 -15.00 -6.89
C ARG A 137 -0.42 -14.37 -7.96
N ALA A 138 0.10 -14.18 -9.15
CA ALA A 138 -0.68 -13.87 -10.34
C ALA A 138 -1.24 -15.19 -10.91
N LEU A 139 -2.49 -15.15 -11.33
CA LEU A 139 -3.27 -16.24 -11.89
C LEU A 139 -3.97 -15.68 -13.13
N ASP A 140 -4.13 -16.48 -14.17
CA ASP A 140 -5.18 -16.20 -15.14
C ASP A 140 -6.56 -16.60 -14.58
N PHE A 141 -7.63 -16.22 -15.28
CA PHE A 141 -9.00 -16.46 -14.81
C PHE A 141 -9.35 -17.96 -14.78
N GLU A 142 -8.81 -18.78 -15.68
CA GLU A 142 -9.04 -20.23 -15.69
C GLU A 142 -8.38 -20.92 -14.49
N GLU A 143 -7.11 -20.58 -14.20
CA GLU A 143 -6.39 -21.03 -13.02
C GLU A 143 -7.11 -20.64 -11.71
N ALA A 144 -7.67 -19.43 -11.66
CA ALA A 144 -8.40 -18.93 -10.51
C ALA A 144 -9.74 -19.66 -10.29
N VAL A 145 -10.54 -19.83 -11.36
CA VAL A 145 -11.80 -20.61 -11.36
C VAL A 145 -11.55 -22.08 -10.98
N GLY A 146 -10.35 -22.59 -11.24
CA GLY A 146 -9.90 -23.92 -10.80
C GLY A 146 -9.67 -24.08 -9.29
N GLN A 147 -9.32 -23.01 -8.54
CA GLN A 147 -8.78 -23.13 -7.17
C GLN A 147 -9.69 -23.89 -6.20
N ALA A 148 -9.09 -24.80 -5.42
CA ALA A 148 -9.81 -25.60 -4.43
C ALA A 148 -10.43 -24.74 -3.31
N LEU A 149 -11.40 -25.28 -2.57
CA LEU A 149 -11.81 -24.69 -1.29
C LEU A 149 -11.01 -25.32 -0.16
N VAL A 150 -10.42 -24.50 0.72
CA VAL A 150 -9.70 -24.93 1.93
C VAL A 150 -10.56 -24.84 3.19
N HIS A 151 -11.62 -24.03 3.18
CA HIS A 151 -12.67 -23.98 4.20
C HIS A 151 -14.02 -23.63 3.55
N PRO A 152 -15.16 -23.80 4.26
CA PRO A 152 -16.46 -23.41 3.72
C PRO A 152 -16.57 -21.88 3.53
N PRO A 153 -17.41 -21.42 2.57
CA PRO A 153 -17.60 -19.99 2.32
C PRO A 153 -18.28 -19.30 3.51
N GLY A 154 -17.74 -18.15 3.93
CA GLY A 154 -18.20 -17.36 5.07
C GLY A 154 -17.60 -17.74 6.42
N GLU A 155 -16.98 -18.92 6.56
CA GLU A 155 -16.48 -19.43 7.85
C GLU A 155 -15.06 -18.96 8.23
N GLY A 156 -14.36 -18.27 7.32
CA GLY A 156 -12.98 -17.82 7.54
C GLY A 156 -12.57 -16.72 6.58
N PHE A 157 -11.48 -16.03 6.90
CA PHE A 157 -10.83 -15.04 6.06
C PHE A 157 -9.54 -15.64 5.49
N ARG A 158 -9.29 -15.46 4.19
CA ARG A 158 -8.03 -15.86 3.55
C ARG A 158 -7.61 -14.86 2.47
N TYR A 159 -6.59 -14.07 2.78
CA TYR A 159 -6.06 -13.08 1.86
C TYR A 159 -5.38 -13.75 0.63
N ALA A 160 -6.08 -13.85 -0.51
CA ALA A 160 -5.55 -14.48 -1.72
C ALA A 160 -6.11 -13.84 -3.00
N ASN A 161 -5.28 -13.69 -4.04
CA ASN A 161 -5.71 -13.02 -5.28
C ASN A 161 -6.81 -13.79 -6.04
N ALA A 162 -6.90 -15.12 -5.86
CA ALA A 162 -7.84 -15.98 -6.57
C ALA A 162 -9.30 -15.48 -6.56
N GLY A 163 -9.78 -14.91 -5.45
CA GLY A 163 -11.13 -14.33 -5.40
C GLY A 163 -11.34 -13.18 -6.40
N PHE A 164 -10.34 -12.30 -6.52
CA PHE A 164 -10.39 -11.15 -7.43
C PHE A 164 -10.33 -11.59 -8.89
N GLU A 165 -9.53 -12.61 -9.21
CA GLU A 165 -9.44 -13.14 -10.58
C GLU A 165 -10.71 -13.93 -10.98
N VAL A 166 -11.34 -14.67 -10.06
CA VAL A 166 -12.68 -15.28 -10.30
C VAL A 166 -13.74 -14.20 -10.52
N PHE A 167 -13.68 -13.08 -9.79
CA PHE A 167 -14.56 -11.94 -10.05
C PHE A 167 -14.32 -11.34 -11.45
N GLY A 168 -13.06 -11.27 -11.91
CA GLY A 168 -12.74 -10.87 -13.29
C GLY A 168 -13.32 -11.83 -14.34
N ALA A 169 -13.27 -13.14 -14.08
CA ALA A 169 -13.89 -14.16 -14.92
C ALA A 169 -15.41 -13.95 -15.04
N VAL A 170 -16.09 -13.74 -13.90
CA VAL A 170 -17.52 -13.39 -13.83
C VAL A 170 -17.79 -12.12 -14.64
N LEU A 171 -17.08 -11.03 -14.36
CA LEU A 171 -17.36 -9.74 -14.98
C LEU A 171 -17.16 -9.79 -16.51
N ARG A 172 -16.12 -10.50 -17.00
CA ARG A 172 -15.92 -10.72 -18.44
C ARG A 172 -17.09 -11.44 -19.11
N GLU A 173 -17.65 -12.47 -18.47
CA GLU A 173 -18.84 -13.17 -19.00
C GLU A 173 -20.06 -12.22 -19.04
N ARG A 174 -20.22 -11.38 -18.01
CA ARG A 174 -21.32 -10.40 -17.94
C ARG A 174 -21.16 -9.20 -18.87
N LEU A 175 -19.94 -8.95 -19.33
CA LEU A 175 -19.59 -7.97 -20.37
C LEU A 175 -19.53 -8.58 -21.78
N GLU A 176 -20.06 -9.80 -21.98
CA GLU A 176 -20.07 -10.53 -23.27
C GLU A 176 -18.68 -10.67 -23.93
N GLY A 177 -17.62 -10.69 -23.11
CA GLY A 177 -16.23 -10.82 -23.54
C GLY A 177 -15.42 -9.52 -23.66
N GLU A 178 -16.01 -8.34 -23.38
CA GLU A 178 -15.24 -7.10 -23.21
C GLU A 178 -14.30 -7.19 -21.99
N ASP A 179 -13.16 -6.49 -22.05
CA ASP A 179 -12.15 -6.54 -21.00
C ASP A 179 -12.62 -5.78 -19.74
N PRO A 180 -12.58 -6.41 -18.54
CA PRO A 180 -13.03 -5.76 -17.31
C PRO A 180 -12.31 -4.45 -16.95
N VAL A 181 -11.04 -4.27 -17.36
CA VAL A 181 -10.28 -3.05 -17.08
C VAL A 181 -10.67 -1.95 -18.07
N ASP A 182 -10.76 -2.25 -19.36
CA ASP A 182 -11.18 -1.29 -20.39
C ASP A 182 -12.58 -0.73 -20.08
N TRP A 183 -13.53 -1.61 -19.72
CA TRP A 183 -14.87 -1.22 -19.28
C TRP A 183 -14.84 -0.33 -18.03
N PHE A 184 -14.05 -0.68 -17.02
CA PHE A 184 -13.95 0.08 -15.77
C PHE A 184 -13.28 1.45 -15.96
N GLU A 185 -12.26 1.55 -16.81
CA GLU A 185 -11.68 2.84 -17.21
C GLU A 185 -12.72 3.71 -17.91
N GLY A 186 -13.49 3.13 -18.84
CA GLY A 186 -14.62 3.77 -19.49
C GLY A 186 -15.68 4.30 -18.52
N ARG A 187 -16.11 3.44 -17.59
CA ARG A 187 -17.28 3.65 -16.71
C ARG A 187 -17.00 4.52 -15.49
N VAL A 188 -15.79 4.47 -14.93
CA VAL A 188 -15.46 5.08 -13.64
C VAL A 188 -14.28 6.05 -13.70
N LEU A 189 -13.15 5.68 -14.33
CA LEU A 189 -11.94 6.52 -14.27
C LEU A 189 -11.94 7.69 -15.27
N HIS A 190 -12.42 7.48 -16.50
CA HIS A 190 -12.54 8.53 -17.51
C HIS A 190 -13.39 9.74 -17.07
N PRO A 191 -14.55 9.58 -16.38
CA PRO A 191 -15.27 10.69 -15.75
C PRO A 191 -14.42 11.55 -14.81
N LEU A 192 -13.44 10.96 -14.11
CA LEU A 192 -12.53 11.68 -13.21
C LEU A 192 -11.40 12.41 -13.95
N GLY A 193 -11.27 12.19 -15.26
CA GLY A 193 -10.07 12.51 -16.03
C GLY A 193 -8.88 11.59 -15.75
N ALA A 194 -9.08 10.53 -14.94
CA ALA A 194 -8.05 9.57 -14.57
C ALA A 194 -7.89 8.47 -15.63
N ARG A 195 -6.71 7.82 -15.63
CA ARG A 195 -6.37 6.69 -16.50
C ARG A 195 -5.53 5.66 -15.74
N VAL A 196 -5.58 4.41 -16.17
CA VAL A 196 -4.55 3.44 -15.80
C VAL A 196 -3.32 3.66 -16.70
N GLY A 197 -2.13 3.62 -16.12
CA GLY A 197 -0.87 3.68 -16.87
C GLY A 197 -0.41 2.31 -17.38
N ASP A 198 -0.59 1.28 -16.57
CA ASP A 198 -0.41 -0.15 -16.91
C ASP A 198 -1.30 -1.01 -15.99
N TRP A 199 -1.80 -2.13 -16.49
CA TRP A 199 -2.40 -3.17 -15.66
C TRP A 199 -1.74 -4.51 -16.01
N SER A 200 -1.00 -5.12 -15.07
CA SER A 200 -0.30 -6.37 -15.35
C SER A 200 -1.26 -7.50 -15.70
N ARG A 201 -0.90 -8.31 -16.71
CA ARG A 201 -1.74 -9.40 -17.21
C ARG A 201 -1.05 -10.76 -17.08
N THR A 202 -1.84 -11.82 -16.88
CA THR A 202 -1.39 -13.22 -16.90
C THR A 202 -2.15 -13.95 -18.00
N ARG A 203 -1.43 -14.46 -19.01
CA ARG A 203 -2.00 -15.05 -20.24
C ARG A 203 -3.04 -14.20 -20.99
N GLY A 204 -3.06 -12.89 -20.75
CA GLY A 204 -3.99 -11.92 -21.33
C GLY A 204 -5.00 -11.38 -20.33
N ASP A 205 -5.30 -12.11 -19.25
CA ASP A 205 -6.26 -11.71 -18.23
C ASP A 205 -5.65 -10.65 -17.29
N PRO A 206 -6.38 -9.58 -16.93
CA PRO A 206 -5.88 -8.55 -16.03
C PRO A 206 -5.81 -9.06 -14.59
N HIS A 207 -4.67 -8.85 -13.93
CA HIS A 207 -4.43 -9.25 -12.54
C HIS A 207 -5.20 -8.33 -11.58
N LEU A 208 -6.47 -8.65 -11.32
CA LEU A 208 -7.37 -7.83 -10.51
C LEU A 208 -6.95 -7.79 -9.03
N GLY A 209 -6.21 -8.80 -8.56
CA GLY A 209 -5.63 -8.83 -7.23
C GLY A 209 -4.52 -7.80 -6.99
N GLY A 210 -3.87 -7.24 -8.02
CA GLY A 210 -2.72 -6.35 -7.77
C GLY A 210 -2.06 -5.63 -8.93
N GLY A 211 -2.62 -5.68 -10.14
CA GLY A 211 -1.89 -5.29 -11.35
C GLY A 211 -1.89 -3.82 -11.72
N ALA A 212 -2.80 -3.00 -11.16
CA ALA A 212 -3.02 -1.63 -11.62
C ALA A 212 -1.86 -0.69 -11.24
N SER A 213 -1.46 0.15 -12.19
CA SER A 213 -0.48 1.21 -12.02
C SER A 213 -1.10 2.56 -12.39
N LEU A 214 -1.20 3.47 -11.43
CA LEU A 214 -1.79 4.81 -11.61
C LEU A 214 -0.74 5.88 -11.29
N THR A 215 -0.89 7.10 -11.83
CA THR A 215 -0.10 8.23 -11.30
C THR A 215 -0.60 8.60 -9.90
N PRO A 216 0.21 9.30 -9.08
CA PRO A 216 -0.24 9.76 -7.77
C PRO A 216 -1.47 10.70 -7.83
N ARG A 217 -1.65 11.42 -8.94
CA ARG A 217 -2.81 12.29 -9.17
C ARG A 217 -4.06 11.51 -9.57
N ASP A 218 -3.93 10.49 -10.41
CA ASP A 218 -5.06 9.62 -10.78
C ASP A 218 -5.57 8.84 -9.56
N TRP A 219 -4.67 8.33 -8.72
CA TRP A 219 -5.07 7.64 -7.49
C TRP A 219 -5.66 8.59 -6.45
N LEU A 220 -5.22 9.86 -6.43
CA LEU A 220 -5.86 10.91 -5.61
C LEU A 220 -7.26 11.25 -6.13
N ALA A 221 -7.47 11.32 -7.45
CA ALA A 221 -8.79 11.54 -8.04
C ALA A 221 -9.77 10.40 -7.68
N PHE A 222 -9.31 9.15 -7.77
CA PHE A 222 -10.07 7.99 -7.30
C PHE A 222 -10.38 8.06 -5.79
N GLY A 223 -9.41 8.44 -4.95
CA GLY A 223 -9.65 8.63 -3.52
C GLY A 223 -10.63 9.77 -3.19
N ARG A 224 -10.57 10.86 -3.97
CA ARG A 224 -11.53 11.97 -3.89
C ARG A 224 -12.95 11.52 -4.26
N LEU A 225 -13.13 10.70 -5.30
CA LEU A 225 -14.43 10.12 -5.65
C LEU A 225 -15.05 9.36 -4.46
N LEU A 226 -14.23 8.58 -3.75
CA LEU A 226 -14.65 7.84 -2.55
C LEU A 226 -14.96 8.75 -1.36
N LEU A 227 -14.18 9.81 -1.16
CA LEU A 227 -14.46 10.83 -0.14
C LEU A 227 -15.75 11.61 -0.44
N GLN A 228 -16.09 11.80 -1.72
CA GLN A 228 -17.21 12.60 -2.20
C GLN A 228 -18.47 11.77 -2.51
N ASP A 229 -18.61 10.59 -1.90
CA ASP A 229 -19.76 9.67 -2.04
C ASP A 229 -20.16 9.41 -3.51
N GLY A 230 -19.18 9.30 -4.41
CA GLY A 230 -19.42 8.99 -5.83
C GLY A 230 -19.70 10.19 -6.72
N VAL A 231 -19.69 11.42 -6.17
CA VAL A 231 -19.83 12.66 -6.93
C VAL A 231 -18.47 13.20 -7.35
N TRP A 232 -18.32 13.57 -8.63
CA TRP A 232 -17.12 14.20 -9.18
C TRP A 232 -17.47 15.51 -9.89
N GLU A 233 -16.87 16.62 -9.45
CA GLU A 233 -17.07 17.97 -10.02
C GLU A 233 -18.55 18.39 -10.18
N GLY A 234 -19.45 17.81 -9.38
CA GLY A 234 -20.89 18.07 -9.37
C GLY A 234 -21.76 17.03 -10.10
N GLU A 235 -21.15 16.07 -10.80
CA GLU A 235 -21.85 14.97 -11.50
C GLU A 235 -21.75 13.67 -10.70
N GLU A 236 -22.83 12.87 -10.68
CA GLU A 236 -22.85 11.55 -10.05
C GLU A 236 -22.17 10.52 -10.98
N VAL A 237 -21.03 9.97 -10.55
CA VAL A 237 -20.31 8.91 -11.28
C VAL A 237 -20.72 7.53 -10.79
N LEU A 238 -21.03 7.41 -9.50
CA LEU A 238 -21.55 6.21 -8.84
C LEU A 238 -22.52 6.61 -7.71
N ASP A 239 -23.52 5.78 -7.42
CA ASP A 239 -24.43 5.96 -6.29
C ASP A 239 -23.67 5.82 -4.96
N GLY A 240 -23.62 6.91 -4.19
CA GLY A 240 -23.02 6.93 -2.86
C GLY A 240 -23.57 5.85 -1.92
N ALA A 241 -24.87 5.52 -2.01
CA ALA A 241 -25.45 4.45 -1.20
C ALA A 241 -24.92 3.05 -1.58
N ARG A 242 -24.51 2.85 -2.84
CA ARG A 242 -23.77 1.64 -3.25
C ARG A 242 -22.32 1.70 -2.80
N LEU A 243 -21.65 2.84 -2.90
CA LEU A 243 -20.26 3.00 -2.43
C LEU A 243 -20.09 2.68 -0.95
N GLN A 244 -21.08 2.98 -0.10
CA GLN A 244 -21.05 2.58 1.32
C GLN A 244 -21.00 1.04 1.54
N LEU A 245 -21.34 0.21 0.54
CA LEU A 245 -21.13 -1.25 0.59
C LEU A 245 -19.65 -1.66 0.50
N LEU A 246 -18.78 -0.79 -0.02
CA LEU A 246 -17.32 -0.96 -0.01
C LEU A 246 -16.80 -1.12 1.43
N LEU A 247 -17.43 -0.41 2.37
CA LEU A 247 -17.03 -0.29 3.78
C LEU A 247 -17.79 -1.24 4.71
N LYS A 248 -18.53 -2.22 4.18
CA LYS A 248 -19.32 -3.15 4.98
C LYS A 248 -18.49 -4.39 5.38
N PRO A 249 -18.12 -4.57 6.66
CA PRO A 249 -17.38 -5.74 7.13
C PRO A 249 -18.26 -7.01 7.17
N SER A 250 -17.64 -8.13 7.51
CA SER A 250 -18.33 -9.39 7.83
C SER A 250 -17.78 -10.03 9.11
N GLU A 251 -18.44 -11.04 9.67
CA GLU A 251 -18.00 -11.72 10.89
C GLU A 251 -16.59 -12.31 10.74
N ALA A 252 -16.30 -13.00 9.64
CA ALA A 252 -14.97 -13.52 9.35
C ALA A 252 -13.94 -12.43 8.97
N ALA A 253 -14.41 -11.28 8.43
CA ALA A 253 -13.57 -10.17 7.99
C ALA A 253 -13.98 -8.84 8.68
N PRO A 254 -13.71 -8.66 9.99
CA PRO A 254 -14.18 -7.51 10.76
C PRO A 254 -13.52 -6.17 10.37
N ALA A 255 -12.27 -6.19 9.90
CA ALA A 255 -11.53 -5.00 9.46
C ALA A 255 -11.31 -4.93 7.94
N TYR A 256 -12.14 -5.64 7.15
CA TYR A 256 -12.04 -5.65 5.69
C TYR A 256 -13.42 -5.67 5.01
N GLY A 257 -13.61 -4.73 4.08
CA GLY A 257 -14.80 -4.62 3.25
C GLY A 257 -14.62 -5.27 1.87
N LEU A 258 -15.15 -4.64 0.81
CA LEU A 258 -14.90 -5.07 -0.56
C LEU A 258 -13.54 -4.51 -1.02
N GLY A 259 -12.50 -5.34 -1.01
CA GLY A 259 -11.16 -4.95 -1.44
C GLY A 259 -10.51 -3.81 -0.63
N THR A 260 -11.02 -3.47 0.55
CA THR A 260 -10.71 -2.22 1.27
C THR A 260 -10.51 -2.47 2.76
N TRP A 261 -9.43 -1.93 3.34
CA TRP A 261 -9.14 -2.02 4.77
C TRP A 261 -9.92 -0.97 5.55
N LEU A 262 -10.47 -1.36 6.71
CA LEU A 262 -11.33 -0.52 7.55
C LEU A 262 -10.70 -0.33 8.93
N ASN A 263 -10.82 0.85 9.54
CA ASN A 263 -10.32 1.09 10.90
C ASN A 263 -11.27 0.52 11.98
N PHE A 264 -11.44 -0.80 11.99
CA PHE A 264 -12.33 -1.54 12.90
C PHE A 264 -11.55 -2.45 13.86
N PRO A 265 -11.95 -2.56 15.14
CA PRO A 265 -11.30 -3.43 16.11
C PRO A 265 -11.60 -4.90 15.82
N VAL A 266 -10.54 -5.72 15.86
CA VAL A 266 -10.56 -7.16 15.68
C VAL A 266 -10.21 -7.83 17.02
N PRO A 267 -11.11 -8.63 17.62
CA PRO A 267 -10.86 -9.24 18.93
C PRO A 267 -9.55 -10.04 18.99
N GLU A 268 -8.87 -9.99 20.14
CA GLU A 268 -7.67 -10.81 20.39
C GLU A 268 -7.97 -12.30 20.16
N GLY A 269 -7.11 -12.97 19.38
CA GLY A 269 -7.29 -14.38 19.01
C GLY A 269 -8.32 -14.64 17.90
N HIS A 270 -8.84 -13.60 17.22
CA HIS A 270 -9.70 -13.80 16.06
C HIS A 270 -8.91 -14.30 14.82
N PRO A 271 -9.37 -15.34 14.10
CA PRO A 271 -8.61 -15.96 12.99
C PRO A 271 -8.20 -15.03 11.84
N PHE A 272 -8.89 -13.89 11.69
CA PHE A 272 -8.51 -12.82 10.76
C PHE A 272 -7.07 -12.32 10.97
N LEU A 273 -6.59 -12.28 12.21
CA LEU A 273 -5.24 -11.79 12.53
C LEU A 273 -4.14 -12.73 12.04
N ASP A 274 -4.39 -14.04 12.02
CA ASP A 274 -3.46 -15.07 11.54
C ASP A 274 -3.40 -15.11 10.01
N ALA A 275 -4.55 -14.90 9.35
CA ALA A 275 -4.70 -15.02 7.89
C ALA A 275 -4.56 -13.69 7.12
N SER A 276 -4.27 -12.59 7.82
CA SER A 276 -3.95 -11.29 7.22
C SER A 276 -2.43 -11.12 7.06
N VAL A 277 -2.02 -10.58 5.91
CA VAL A 277 -0.60 -10.40 5.59
C VAL A 277 -0.02 -9.28 6.45
N VAL A 278 0.86 -9.59 7.40
CA VAL A 278 1.48 -8.58 8.30
C VAL A 278 2.16 -7.45 7.54
N ALA A 279 2.80 -7.71 6.41
CA ALA A 279 3.40 -6.68 5.53
C ALA A 279 2.38 -5.76 4.81
N LEU A 280 1.07 -5.99 5.02
CA LEU A 280 -0.06 -5.17 4.54
C LEU A 280 -1.06 -4.84 5.67
N GLN A 281 -0.84 -5.37 6.88
CA GLN A 281 -1.52 -4.90 8.07
C GLN A 281 -1.00 -3.50 8.37
N ALA A 282 -1.87 -2.68 8.97
CA ALA A 282 -1.39 -1.56 9.75
C ALA A 282 -0.90 -2.06 11.12
N ASP A 283 0.03 -1.31 11.71
CA ASP A 283 0.70 -1.67 12.97
C ASP A 283 -0.14 -1.42 14.23
N GLY A 284 -1.43 -1.09 14.05
CA GLY A 284 -2.42 -0.99 15.11
C GLY A 284 -2.51 -2.27 15.96
N PRO A 285 -2.88 -2.13 17.25
CA PRO A 285 -3.31 -3.29 18.03
C PRO A 285 -4.62 -3.82 17.42
N GLU A 286 -4.97 -5.08 17.68
CA GLU A 286 -6.33 -5.57 17.36
C GLU A 286 -6.74 -5.37 15.88
N GLY A 287 -5.80 -5.45 14.93
CA GLY A 287 -6.10 -5.34 13.49
C GLY A 287 -6.59 -3.97 12.99
N LEU A 288 -6.54 -2.93 13.83
CA LEU A 288 -6.91 -1.55 13.48
C LEU A 288 -5.90 -0.90 12.53
N ILE A 289 -6.35 0.09 11.75
CA ILE A 289 -5.45 0.97 10.98
C ILE A 289 -4.68 1.88 11.93
N TRP A 290 -5.40 2.55 12.83
CA TRP A 290 -4.84 3.36 13.91
C TRP A 290 -5.86 3.42 15.04
N SER A 291 -5.49 2.91 16.23
CA SER A 291 -6.39 2.72 17.37
C SER A 291 -7.01 4.00 17.92
N ASP A 292 -6.23 5.07 17.91
CA ASP A 292 -6.62 6.38 18.44
C ASP A 292 -7.14 7.30 17.32
N GLY A 293 -7.15 6.78 16.08
CA GLY A 293 -7.57 7.50 14.89
C GLY A 293 -9.08 7.53 14.66
N PRO A 294 -9.52 8.29 13.64
CA PRO A 294 -10.93 8.36 13.27
C PRO A 294 -11.49 6.97 12.92
N SER A 295 -12.68 6.66 13.43
CA SER A 295 -13.34 5.35 13.19
C SER A 295 -13.86 5.17 11.76
N ASP A 296 -13.93 6.26 10.99
CA ASP A 296 -14.32 6.29 9.58
C ASP A 296 -13.11 6.32 8.63
N LEU A 297 -11.90 6.18 9.15
CA LEU A 297 -10.69 5.92 8.36
C LEU A 297 -10.81 4.58 7.62
N PHE A 298 -10.53 4.61 6.32
CA PHE A 298 -10.34 3.41 5.51
C PHE A 298 -9.18 3.60 4.53
N MET A 299 -8.61 2.51 4.02
CA MET A 299 -7.48 2.58 3.10
C MET A 299 -7.44 1.48 2.03
N ALA A 300 -6.85 1.84 0.88
CA ALA A 300 -6.27 0.89 -0.05
C ALA A 300 -4.79 0.71 0.30
N ALA A 301 -4.34 -0.54 0.50
CA ALA A 301 -2.97 -0.85 0.92
C ALA A 301 -2.29 -1.85 -0.02
N GLY A 302 -1.15 -1.42 -0.57
CA GLY A 302 -0.29 -2.18 -1.46
C GLY A 302 1.06 -2.53 -0.85
N LEU A 303 1.75 -3.49 -1.48
CA LEU A 303 3.13 -3.82 -1.13
C LEU A 303 4.05 -2.62 -1.34
N PHE A 304 5.16 -2.56 -0.60
CA PHE A 304 6.09 -1.43 -0.59
C PHE A 304 5.41 -0.14 -0.10
N ASN A 305 4.37 -0.31 0.73
CA ASN A 305 3.65 0.75 1.40
C ASN A 305 3.03 1.76 0.43
N GLN A 306 2.47 1.26 -0.70
CA GLN A 306 1.48 2.05 -1.44
C GLN A 306 0.28 2.22 -0.53
N ARG A 307 -0.16 3.46 -0.33
CA ARG A 307 -1.30 3.79 0.53
C ARG A 307 -2.16 4.87 -0.11
N LEU A 308 -3.46 4.63 -0.11
CA LEU A 308 -4.48 5.64 -0.27
C LEU A 308 -5.31 5.62 1.00
N TYR A 309 -5.20 6.66 1.82
CA TYR A 309 -5.99 6.86 3.03
C TYR A 309 -7.13 7.83 2.74
N ILE A 310 -8.31 7.52 3.26
CA ILE A 310 -9.49 8.39 3.17
C ILE A 310 -10.08 8.52 4.57
N VAL A 311 -10.35 9.76 4.99
CA VAL A 311 -10.89 10.10 6.31
C VAL A 311 -12.04 11.10 6.13
N PRO A 312 -13.30 10.64 5.98
CA PRO A 312 -14.46 11.50 5.70
C PRO A 312 -14.66 12.60 6.76
N SER A 313 -14.54 12.28 8.04
CA SER A 313 -14.65 13.19 9.18
C SER A 313 -13.59 14.30 9.24
N ARG A 314 -12.56 14.20 8.40
CA ARG A 314 -11.48 15.20 8.24
C ARG A 314 -11.39 15.76 6.82
N GLY A 315 -12.35 15.44 5.93
CA GLY A 315 -12.35 15.87 4.54
C GLY A 315 -11.09 15.47 3.76
N LEU A 316 -10.40 14.40 4.20
CA LEU A 316 -9.01 14.13 3.84
C LEU A 316 -8.86 12.93 2.90
N VAL A 317 -8.00 13.10 1.89
CA VAL A 317 -7.42 12.01 1.09
C VAL A 317 -5.91 12.16 1.08
N ALA A 318 -5.17 11.11 1.45
CA ALA A 318 -3.71 11.09 1.35
C ALA A 318 -3.23 9.93 0.48
N VAL A 319 -2.46 10.24 -0.56
CA VAL A 319 -1.83 9.27 -1.45
C VAL A 319 -0.35 9.22 -1.18
N ARG A 320 0.16 8.02 -0.90
CA ARG A 320 1.58 7.72 -0.80
C ARG A 320 1.96 6.63 -1.78
N MET A 321 2.89 6.95 -2.67
CA MET A 321 3.65 5.94 -3.40
C MET A 321 4.92 5.63 -2.61
N GLY A 322 5.18 4.35 -2.37
CA GLY A 322 6.29 3.88 -1.55
C GLY A 322 7.26 2.94 -2.26
N GLY A 323 8.39 2.69 -1.62
CA GLY A 323 9.37 1.67 -1.97
C GLY A 323 9.57 0.67 -0.82
N PRO A 324 10.46 -0.32 -0.99
CA PRO A 324 10.70 -1.34 0.03
C PRO A 324 11.23 -0.73 1.33
N ASP A 325 10.39 -0.73 2.36
CA ASP A 325 10.71 -0.36 3.74
C ASP A 325 9.79 -1.14 4.70
N GLN A 326 10.33 -1.59 5.83
CA GLN A 326 9.59 -2.34 6.86
C GLN A 326 9.47 -1.59 8.19
N SER A 327 9.98 -0.37 8.25
CA SER A 327 9.83 0.55 9.37
C SER A 327 8.71 1.58 9.15
N TRP A 328 7.96 1.41 8.05
CA TRP A 328 6.71 2.11 7.79
C TRP A 328 5.64 1.62 8.76
N ASP A 329 5.01 2.56 9.45
CA ASP A 329 3.90 2.36 10.36
C ASP A 329 2.78 3.33 9.94
N ASP A 330 1.62 2.77 9.60
CA ASP A 330 0.47 3.51 9.10
C ASP A 330 -0.11 4.45 10.18
N ALA A 331 -0.10 4.03 11.45
CA ALA A 331 -0.60 4.82 12.57
C ALA A 331 0.32 6.00 12.90
N GLU A 332 1.64 5.78 12.87
CA GLU A 332 2.63 6.84 13.08
C GLU A 332 2.60 7.89 11.96
N PHE A 333 2.43 7.49 10.70
CA PHE A 333 2.21 8.44 9.61
C PHE A 333 0.93 9.26 9.80
N LEU A 334 -0.17 8.60 10.19
CA LEU A 334 -1.46 9.26 10.37
C LEU A 334 -1.50 10.18 11.59
N ALA A 335 -0.87 9.82 12.71
CA ALA A 335 -0.73 10.68 13.88
C ALA A 335 0.07 11.96 13.55
N ARG A 336 1.17 11.83 12.81
CA ARG A 336 1.93 12.98 12.30
C ARG A 336 1.08 13.87 11.41
N LEU A 337 0.32 13.28 10.48
CA LEU A 337 -0.49 14.01 9.50
C LEU A 337 -1.74 14.68 10.10
N LEU A 338 -2.43 14.01 11.03
CA LEU A 338 -3.76 14.40 11.52
C LEU A 338 -3.72 15.13 12.87
N GLU A 339 -2.64 14.99 13.63
CA GLU A 339 -2.48 15.54 14.98
C GLU A 339 -1.19 16.35 15.17
N GLY A 340 -0.21 16.23 14.26
CA GLY A 340 1.08 16.93 14.37
C GLY A 340 1.99 16.35 15.45
N GLN A 341 1.84 15.06 15.76
CA GLN A 341 2.53 14.37 16.86
C GLN A 341 3.27 13.13 16.38
N GLU A 342 4.38 12.81 17.04
CA GLU A 342 5.06 11.50 16.92
C GLU A 342 4.52 10.57 18.01
N LEU A 343 4.27 9.29 17.69
CA LEU A 343 3.93 8.28 18.68
C LEU A 343 5.20 7.81 19.40
N GLU A 344 5.19 7.81 20.74
CA GLU A 344 6.37 7.36 21.50
C GLU A 344 6.69 5.88 21.24
N ALA A 345 7.94 5.65 20.83
CA ALA A 345 8.55 4.36 20.53
C ALA A 345 7.82 3.53 19.46
N ALA A 346 8.37 3.56 18.24
CA ALA A 346 8.08 2.60 17.18
C ALA A 346 8.01 1.18 17.75
N ARG A 347 6.85 0.54 17.58
CA ARG A 347 6.63 -0.84 18.04
C ARG A 347 7.71 -1.73 17.41
N PRO A 348 8.24 -2.74 18.13
CA PRO A 348 9.23 -3.62 17.54
C PRO A 348 8.63 -4.24 16.28
N PRO A 349 9.30 -4.15 15.12
CA PRO A 349 8.73 -4.63 13.86
C PRO A 349 8.33 -6.10 14.02
N ARG A 350 7.07 -6.42 13.68
CA ARG A 350 6.53 -7.78 13.79
C ARG A 350 7.44 -8.75 13.05
N GLU A 351 7.68 -9.93 13.63
CA GLU A 351 8.54 -10.93 12.98
C GLU A 351 7.90 -11.39 11.66
N VAL A 352 8.55 -11.05 10.54
CA VAL A 352 8.16 -11.49 9.20
C VAL A 352 8.21 -13.01 9.12
N THR A 353 7.07 -13.64 8.79
CA THR A 353 6.95 -15.10 8.67
C THR A 353 7.52 -15.60 7.33
N ASP A 354 7.85 -16.90 7.24
CA ASP A 354 8.36 -17.51 6.00
C ASP A 354 7.37 -17.38 4.82
N GLU A 355 6.06 -17.38 5.09
CA GLU A 355 5.02 -17.15 4.08
C GLU A 355 5.02 -15.70 3.57
N GLN A 356 5.36 -14.75 4.44
CA GLN A 356 5.49 -13.34 4.07
C GLN A 356 6.79 -13.08 3.30
N VAL A 357 7.89 -13.77 3.63
CA VAL A 357 9.11 -13.77 2.82
C VAL A 357 8.82 -14.29 1.41
N GLU A 358 8.11 -15.42 1.31
CA GLU A 358 7.68 -16.01 0.04
C GLU A 358 6.78 -15.06 -0.76
N LEU A 359 5.83 -14.39 -0.11
CA LEU A 359 4.99 -13.37 -0.72
C LEU A 359 5.80 -12.20 -1.29
N LEU A 360 6.71 -11.64 -0.48
CA LEU A 360 7.57 -10.52 -0.88
C LEU A 360 8.45 -10.91 -2.07
N ALA A 361 8.98 -12.13 -2.07
CA ALA A 361 9.78 -12.69 -3.15
C ALA A 361 8.99 -12.78 -4.46
N ASN A 362 7.79 -13.35 -4.39
CA ASN A 362 6.92 -13.54 -5.55
C ASN A 362 6.45 -12.21 -6.16
N LEU A 363 6.11 -11.23 -5.34
CA LEU A 363 5.72 -9.89 -5.82
C LEU A 363 6.91 -9.11 -6.40
N ARG A 364 8.10 -9.22 -5.79
CA ARG A 364 9.34 -8.62 -6.32
C ARG A 364 9.74 -9.27 -7.65
N LEU A 365 9.59 -10.59 -7.76
CA LEU A 365 9.81 -11.32 -9.00
C LEU A 365 8.86 -10.83 -10.11
N GLN A 366 7.57 -10.66 -9.85
CA GLN A 366 6.61 -10.13 -10.84
C GLN A 366 6.92 -8.69 -11.28
N GLN A 367 7.47 -7.86 -10.40
CA GLN A 367 7.90 -6.51 -10.76
C GLN A 367 9.07 -6.56 -11.75
N VAL A 368 10.08 -7.38 -11.48
CA VAL A 368 11.21 -7.58 -12.39
C VAL A 368 10.79 -8.34 -13.65
N GLY A 369 9.84 -9.27 -13.52
CA GLY A 369 9.23 -10.06 -14.59
C GLY A 369 8.66 -9.19 -15.69
N ARG A 370 7.93 -8.13 -15.32
CA ARG A 370 7.43 -7.12 -16.25
C ARG A 370 8.53 -6.27 -16.88
N GLU A 371 9.51 -5.78 -16.12
CA GLU A 371 10.56 -4.92 -16.66
C GLU A 371 11.51 -5.64 -17.62
N LEU A 372 11.68 -6.95 -17.45
CA LEU A 372 12.58 -7.80 -18.26
C LEU A 372 11.83 -8.69 -19.26
N GLU A 373 10.50 -8.57 -19.36
CA GLU A 373 9.64 -9.42 -20.20
C GLU A 373 9.93 -10.93 -20.02
N LEU A 374 9.99 -11.39 -18.76
CA LEU A 374 10.35 -12.77 -18.42
C LEU A 374 9.27 -13.77 -18.85
N THR A 375 9.71 -14.98 -19.25
CA THR A 375 8.79 -16.11 -19.46
C THR A 375 8.38 -16.73 -18.13
N LEU A 376 7.24 -17.47 -18.11
CA LEU A 376 6.82 -18.23 -16.93
C LEU A 376 7.89 -19.24 -16.44
N GLU A 377 8.66 -19.82 -17.37
CA GLU A 377 9.77 -20.74 -17.06
C GLU A 377 10.93 -19.99 -16.37
N GLN A 378 11.27 -18.78 -16.84
CA GLN A 378 12.25 -17.92 -16.17
C GLN A 378 11.76 -17.47 -14.79
N GLU A 379 10.47 -17.10 -14.65
CA GLU A 379 9.91 -16.77 -13.33
C GLU A 379 9.97 -17.95 -12.36
N GLU A 380 9.66 -19.16 -12.80
CA GLU A 380 9.75 -20.37 -11.96
C GLU A 380 11.20 -20.67 -11.53
N ALA A 381 12.18 -20.54 -12.44
CA ALA A 381 13.60 -20.71 -12.14
C ALA A 381 14.14 -19.63 -11.18
N LEU A 382 13.71 -18.38 -11.33
CA LEU A 382 14.17 -17.25 -10.53
C LEU A 382 13.52 -17.15 -9.14
N ARG A 383 12.34 -17.75 -8.93
CA ARG A 383 11.61 -17.73 -7.65
C ARG A 383 12.47 -17.99 -6.40
N PRO A 384 13.28 -19.08 -6.30
CA PRO A 384 14.14 -19.32 -5.14
C PRO A 384 15.22 -18.24 -4.96
N LEU A 385 15.74 -17.66 -6.05
CA LEU A 385 16.75 -16.60 -5.98
C LEU A 385 16.15 -15.28 -5.48
N PHE A 386 14.94 -14.94 -5.92
CA PHE A 386 14.20 -13.79 -5.39
C PHE A 386 13.79 -13.98 -3.93
N ARG A 387 13.51 -15.22 -3.50
CA ARG A 387 13.32 -15.54 -2.09
C ARG A 387 14.58 -15.27 -1.27
N GLN A 388 15.73 -15.78 -1.71
CA GLN A 388 17.01 -15.53 -1.05
C GLN A 388 17.38 -14.03 -1.04
N GLN A 389 17.08 -13.30 -2.12
CA GLN A 389 17.26 -11.85 -2.19
C GLN A 389 16.39 -11.12 -1.15
N MET A 390 15.14 -11.56 -0.97
CA MET A 390 14.27 -11.02 0.07
C MET A 390 14.73 -11.37 1.48
N GLU A 391 15.12 -12.63 1.76
CA GLU A 391 15.65 -13.06 3.06
C GLU A 391 16.83 -12.18 3.50
N GLY A 392 17.75 -11.85 2.59
CA GLY A 392 18.85 -10.92 2.86
C GLY A 392 18.38 -9.49 3.18
N LEU A 393 17.34 -9.00 2.49
CA LEU A 393 16.72 -7.70 2.81
C LEU A 393 16.00 -7.73 4.17
N MET A 394 15.38 -8.85 4.56
CA MET A 394 14.76 -9.00 5.89
C MET A 394 15.82 -9.04 6.99
N GLU A 395 16.99 -9.64 6.76
CA GLU A 395 18.05 -9.62 7.77
C GLU A 395 18.62 -8.21 7.96
N LEU A 396 18.67 -7.36 6.92
CA LEU A 396 19.10 -5.95 7.04
C LEU A 396 18.25 -5.17 8.06
N SER A 397 16.92 -5.35 8.08
CA SER A 397 16.04 -4.66 9.02
C SER A 397 16.34 -5.07 10.47
N ARG A 398 16.66 -6.35 10.69
CA ARG A 398 17.02 -6.92 12.00
C ARG A 398 18.38 -6.45 12.54
N LEU A 399 19.22 -5.78 11.73
CA LEU A 399 20.54 -5.29 12.18
C LEU A 399 20.49 -4.02 13.05
N GLN A 400 19.33 -3.37 13.21
CA GLN A 400 19.23 -2.08 13.90
C GLN A 400 19.67 -2.14 15.39
N GLY A 401 19.53 -3.29 16.05
CA GLY A 401 19.99 -3.51 17.44
C GLY A 401 21.45 -3.94 17.61
N LEU A 402 22.24 -4.07 16.54
CA LEU A 402 23.62 -4.58 16.62
C LEU A 402 24.66 -3.49 16.87
N GLY A 403 25.58 -3.75 17.80
CA GLY A 403 26.77 -2.91 18.01
C GLY A 403 27.66 -2.78 16.75
N PRO A 404 28.39 -1.66 16.58
CA PRO A 404 28.93 -1.24 15.28
C PRO A 404 29.77 -2.29 14.53
N LEU A 405 30.62 -3.03 15.25
CA LEU A 405 31.46 -4.08 14.65
C LEU A 405 30.65 -5.29 14.14
N ARG A 406 29.59 -5.69 14.85
CA ARG A 406 28.70 -6.78 14.43
C ARG A 406 27.86 -6.35 13.23
N ARG A 407 27.31 -5.13 13.26
CA ARG A 407 26.59 -4.53 12.12
C ARG A 407 27.47 -4.44 10.88
N ALA A 408 28.71 -3.95 11.00
CA ALA A 408 29.66 -3.85 9.89
C ALA A 408 30.19 -5.20 9.38
N ALA A 409 30.06 -6.29 10.15
CA ALA A 409 30.35 -7.65 9.69
C ALA A 409 29.15 -8.24 8.94
N ALA A 410 27.94 -8.12 9.49
CA ALA A 410 26.69 -8.57 8.86
C ALA A 410 26.45 -7.87 7.52
N LEU A 411 26.58 -6.54 7.46
CA LEU A 411 26.47 -5.76 6.20
C LEU A 411 27.44 -6.24 5.11
N ARG A 412 28.66 -6.65 5.48
CA ARG A 412 29.65 -7.20 4.52
C ARG A 412 29.37 -8.66 4.11
N ARG A 413 28.61 -9.40 4.92
CA ARG A 413 28.13 -10.74 4.56
C ARG A 413 26.98 -10.61 3.56
N LEU A 414 25.95 -9.86 3.94
CA LEU A 414 24.75 -9.59 3.13
C LEU A 414 25.07 -8.91 1.79
N ALA A 415 26.07 -8.03 1.73
CA ALA A 415 26.52 -7.46 0.46
C ALA A 415 27.05 -8.51 -0.52
N ARG A 416 27.84 -9.49 -0.04
CA ARG A 416 28.36 -10.58 -0.89
C ARG A 416 27.28 -11.59 -1.25
N GLU A 417 26.43 -11.96 -0.28
CA GLU A 417 25.26 -12.82 -0.52
C GLU A 417 24.34 -12.19 -1.58
N GLY A 418 24.14 -10.87 -1.53
CA GLY A 418 23.39 -10.13 -2.56
C GLY A 418 24.09 -10.03 -3.93
N GLU A 419 25.43 -9.97 -3.98
CA GLU A 419 26.21 -10.03 -5.23
C GLU A 419 26.17 -11.43 -5.85
N GLU A 420 26.24 -12.49 -5.04
CA GLU A 420 26.13 -13.89 -5.46
C GLU A 420 24.72 -14.19 -6.01
N VAL A 421 23.67 -13.72 -5.33
CA VAL A 421 22.28 -13.84 -5.81
C VAL A 421 22.04 -13.00 -7.08
N ASP A 422 22.56 -11.77 -7.16
CA ASP A 422 22.47 -10.96 -8.38
C ASP A 422 23.14 -11.68 -9.57
N ALA A 423 24.31 -12.30 -9.36
CA ALA A 423 25.02 -13.05 -10.40
C ALA A 423 24.30 -14.36 -10.80
N ALA A 424 23.63 -15.03 -9.86
CA ALA A 424 22.79 -16.19 -10.15
C ALA A 424 21.55 -15.81 -10.97
N ILE A 425 20.91 -14.67 -10.64
CA ILE A 425 19.79 -14.12 -11.43
C ILE A 425 20.26 -13.81 -12.85
N GLU A 426 21.40 -13.12 -13.01
CA GLU A 426 21.97 -12.81 -14.34
C GLU A 426 22.30 -14.05 -15.19
N ALA A 427 22.48 -15.24 -14.60
CA ALA A 427 22.76 -16.47 -15.33
C ALA A 427 21.53 -17.11 -15.99
N GLU A 428 20.32 -16.82 -15.48
CA GLU A 428 19.03 -17.31 -16.03
C GLU A 428 18.41 -16.32 -17.06
N LEU A 429 19.12 -15.23 -17.37
CA LEU A 429 18.66 -14.14 -18.21
C LEU A 429 19.39 -14.09 -19.56
N THR A 430 18.70 -13.59 -20.58
CA THR A 430 19.34 -13.23 -21.86
C THR A 430 20.21 -11.98 -21.71
N ALA A 431 21.11 -11.72 -22.68
CA ALA A 431 22.03 -10.58 -22.61
C ALA A 431 21.32 -9.22 -22.44
N ASP A 432 20.21 -9.02 -23.16
CA ASP A 432 19.42 -7.78 -23.10
C ASP A 432 18.69 -7.67 -21.75
N GLN A 433 18.16 -8.79 -21.23
CA GLN A 433 17.56 -8.86 -19.90
C GLN A 433 18.58 -8.62 -18.77
N VAL A 434 19.85 -9.02 -18.93
CA VAL A 434 20.93 -8.70 -17.97
C VAL A 434 21.20 -7.19 -17.93
N GLU A 435 21.16 -6.50 -19.08
CA GLU A 435 21.31 -5.04 -19.10
C GLU A 435 20.13 -4.35 -18.39
N ALA A 436 18.89 -4.77 -18.67
CA ALA A 436 17.70 -4.30 -17.98
C ALA A 436 17.75 -4.59 -16.46
N TYR A 437 18.12 -5.79 -16.04
CA TYR A 437 18.27 -6.17 -14.64
C TYR A 437 19.31 -5.30 -13.91
N ARG A 438 20.46 -5.06 -14.54
CA ARG A 438 21.50 -4.18 -13.99
C ARG A 438 21.03 -2.73 -13.88
N ALA A 439 20.24 -2.24 -14.84
CA ALA A 439 19.62 -0.93 -14.77
C ALA A 439 18.61 -0.84 -13.61
N PHE A 440 17.71 -1.83 -13.47
CA PHE A 440 16.78 -1.95 -12.33
C PHE A 440 17.52 -1.91 -10.99
N ARG A 441 18.52 -2.79 -10.80
CA ARG A 441 19.33 -2.86 -9.58
C ARG A 441 20.20 -1.62 -9.35
N ALA A 442 20.59 -0.89 -10.41
CA ALA A 442 21.30 0.38 -10.28
C ALA A 442 20.38 1.49 -9.76
N ARG A 443 19.13 1.56 -10.22
CA ARG A 443 18.12 2.50 -9.69
C ARG A 443 17.80 2.18 -8.23
N GLU A 444 17.51 0.92 -7.91
CA GLU A 444 17.27 0.47 -6.52
C GLU A 444 18.44 0.82 -5.57
N ARG A 445 19.69 0.63 -6.04
CA ARG A 445 20.90 0.99 -5.26
C ARG A 445 21.13 2.51 -5.18
N ALA A 446 20.69 3.29 -6.16
CA ALA A 446 20.74 4.76 -6.12
C ALA A 446 19.74 5.30 -5.09
N ASP A 447 18.50 4.80 -5.11
CA ASP A 447 17.45 5.12 -4.13
C ASP A 447 17.90 4.82 -2.70
N PHE A 448 18.68 3.75 -2.50
CA PHE A 448 19.25 3.40 -1.19
C PHE A 448 20.42 4.31 -0.78
N ARG A 449 21.23 4.79 -1.72
CA ARG A 449 22.40 5.66 -1.44
C ARG A 449 22.01 7.13 -1.23
N GLY A 450 20.90 7.58 -1.80
CA GLY A 450 20.33 8.91 -1.52
C GLY A 450 19.86 9.10 -0.07
N ARG A 451 19.67 8.00 0.68
CA ARG A 451 19.18 7.97 2.07
C ARG A 451 20.28 7.99 3.13
N GLY A 452 21.53 8.26 2.75
CA GLY A 452 22.59 8.47 3.74
C GLY A 452 22.37 9.80 4.48
N PRO A 453 22.46 9.84 5.84
CA PRO A 453 22.54 11.12 6.52
C PRO A 453 23.77 11.86 5.99
N GLY A 454 23.65 13.18 5.82
CA GLY A 454 24.69 14.01 5.22
C GLY A 454 25.99 13.99 6.02
N LEU A 455 26.87 13.02 5.76
CA LEU A 455 28.29 13.03 6.14
C LEU A 455 29.08 13.98 5.22
N GLY A 456 28.54 15.18 5.07
CA GLY A 456 29.14 16.31 4.38
C GLY A 456 30.01 17.12 5.33
N GLY A 457 31.22 16.62 5.58
CA GLY A 457 32.35 17.43 6.06
C GLY A 457 32.39 17.78 7.55
N ARG A 458 33.30 17.09 8.27
CA ARG A 458 34.43 17.73 8.95
C ARG A 458 35.57 16.74 9.19
#